data_AF-A0AAD6ARQ5-F1
#
_entry.id   AF-A0AAD6ARQ5-F1
#
_cell.length_a   1.000
_cell.length_b   1.000
_cell.length_c   1.000
_cell.angle_alpha   90.00
_cell.angle_beta   90.00
_cell.angle_gamma   90.00
#
_symmetry.space_group_name_H-M   'P 1'
#
loop_
_entity.id
_entity.type
_entity.pdbx_description
1 polymer ?
#
loop_
_entity_poly.entity_id
_entity_poly.type
_entity_poly.pdbx_seq_one_letter_code
_entity_poly.pdbx_strand_id
1 'polypeptide(L)'
;VGERQHVLVTEESFDAQYYVSHNKFYQQVLVPMRAEFKGKMIEVDIYEAGKHFLKGRPVEDSKPFTASIAAPLQKGEVSGLKQKQHFPQKGKDSNESFSGTQ
;
A
#
# COMPACT_ATOMS: atom_id res chain seq x y z
N VAL A 1 -17.76 -19.07 9.45
CA VAL A 1 -16.72 -20.09 9.78
C VAL A 1 -16.63 -21.05 8.60
N GLY A 2 -15.43 -21.50 8.24
CA GLY A 2 -15.18 -22.31 7.03
C GLY A 2 -14.90 -21.48 5.77
N GLU A 3 -14.76 -20.17 5.91
CA GLU A 3 -14.50 -19.26 4.78
C GLU A 3 -13.02 -18.90 4.69
N ARG A 4 -12.53 -18.79 3.45
CA ARG A 4 -11.23 -18.21 3.15
C ARG A 4 -11.34 -16.71 3.00
N GLN A 5 -10.52 -15.97 3.72
CA GLN A 5 -10.56 -14.52 3.75
C GLN A 5 -9.16 -13.92 3.66
N HIS A 6 -9.08 -12.73 3.07
CA HIS A 6 -7.89 -11.88 3.13
C HIS A 6 -8.02 -10.95 4.33
N VAL A 7 -6.96 -10.87 5.14
CA VAL A 7 -6.91 -10.00 6.33
C VAL A 7 -5.62 -9.19 6.36
N LEU A 8 -5.72 -7.92 6.75
CA LEU A 8 -4.58 -7.03 6.98
C LEU A 8 -4.14 -7.14 8.43
N VAL A 9 -2.88 -7.51 8.67
CA VAL A 9 -2.32 -7.64 10.02
C VAL A 9 -1.76 -6.31 10.50
N THR A 10 -2.28 -5.77 11.60
CA THR A 10 -1.97 -4.39 12.03
C THR A 10 -1.35 -4.31 13.42
N GLU A 11 -1.83 -5.10 14.38
CA GLU A 11 -1.60 -4.86 15.82
C GLU A 11 -1.26 -6.16 16.56
N GLU A 12 -0.52 -6.05 17.66
CA GLU A 12 -0.30 -7.19 18.59
C GLU A 12 -1.48 -7.30 19.53
N SER A 13 -1.91 -8.53 19.85
CA SER A 13 -2.92 -8.75 20.88
C SER A 13 -2.35 -8.45 22.27
N PHE A 14 -3.23 -8.17 23.22
CA PHE A 14 -2.86 -7.91 24.61
C PHE A 14 -2.10 -9.06 25.28
N ASP A 15 -2.43 -10.31 24.94
CA ASP A 15 -1.77 -11.51 25.46
C ASP A 15 -0.46 -11.86 24.73
N ALA A 16 -0.09 -11.09 23.70
CA ALA A 16 1.07 -11.32 22.83
C ALA A 16 1.12 -12.72 22.19
N GLN A 17 -0.02 -13.42 22.10
CA GLN A 17 -0.11 -14.74 21.43
C GLN A 17 -0.55 -14.63 19.98
N TYR A 18 -1.21 -13.52 19.62
CA TYR A 18 -1.82 -13.30 18.32
C TYR A 18 -1.45 -11.93 17.76
N TYR A 19 -1.64 -11.78 16.45
CA TYR A 19 -1.88 -10.46 15.88
C TYR A 19 -3.38 -10.23 15.71
N VAL A 20 -3.77 -8.97 15.89
CA VAL A 20 -5.06 -8.44 15.46
C VAL A 20 -4.94 -8.07 13.98
N SER A 21 -5.90 -8.56 13.21
CA SER A 21 -6.03 -8.28 11.78
C SER A 21 -7.46 -7.95 11.41
N HIS A 22 -7.67 -7.31 10.25
CA HIS A 22 -8.99 -6.90 9.79
C HIS A 22 -9.28 -7.43 8.40
N ASN A 23 -10.49 -7.98 8.22
CA ASN A 23 -11.01 -8.32 6.90
C ASN A 23 -11.64 -7.08 6.22
N LYS A 24 -12.17 -7.24 5.01
CA LYS A 24 -12.85 -6.15 4.25
C LYS A 24 -14.06 -5.54 4.97
N PHE A 25 -14.62 -6.22 5.96
CA PHE A 25 -15.74 -5.76 6.77
C PHE A 25 -15.28 -5.13 8.10
N TYR A 26 -13.97 -4.90 8.25
CA TYR A 26 -13.34 -4.39 9.46
C TYR A 26 -13.53 -5.27 10.71
N GLN A 27 -13.95 -6.52 10.54
CA GLN A 27 -14.06 -7.46 11.66
C GLN A 27 -12.67 -7.83 12.15
N GLN A 28 -12.54 -7.94 13.47
CA GLN A 28 -11.32 -8.40 14.11
C GLN A 28 -11.11 -9.89 13.85
N VAL A 29 -9.96 -10.24 13.30
CA VAL A 29 -9.51 -11.62 13.08
C VAL A 29 -8.18 -11.82 13.82
N LEU A 30 -8.16 -12.76 14.76
CA LEU A 30 -6.96 -13.18 15.48
C LEU A 30 -6.20 -14.20 14.64
N VAL A 31 -4.92 -13.93 14.41
CA VAL A 31 -4.02 -14.82 13.65
C VAL A 31 -2.76 -15.10 14.47
N PRO A 32 -2.15 -16.29 14.34
CA PRO A 32 -0.92 -16.62 15.08
C PRO A 32 0.18 -15.60 14.83
N MET A 33 0.94 -15.29 15.88
CA MET A 33 2.02 -14.31 15.81
C MET A 33 3.21 -14.89 15.04
N ARG A 34 3.38 -14.50 13.76
CA ARG A 34 4.56 -14.77 12.94
C ARG A 34 5.17 -13.45 12.47
N ALA A 35 6.45 -13.21 12.74
CA ALA A 35 7.12 -11.93 12.46
C ALA A 35 6.94 -11.45 11.00
N GLU A 36 6.84 -12.38 10.06
CA GLU A 36 6.63 -12.10 8.64
C GLU A 36 5.25 -11.53 8.28
N PHE A 37 4.25 -11.57 9.18
CA PHE A 37 2.87 -11.16 8.90
C PHE A 37 2.58 -9.70 9.17
N LYS A 38 3.28 -9.06 10.11
CA LYS A 38 2.97 -7.70 10.55
C LYS A 38 2.99 -6.71 9.38
N GLY A 39 1.91 -5.93 9.23
CA GLY A 39 1.75 -4.95 8.16
C GLY A 39 1.44 -5.54 6.78
N LYS A 40 1.18 -6.84 6.68
CA LYS A 40 0.90 -7.54 5.42
C LYS A 40 -0.53 -8.03 5.34
N MET A 41 -0.99 -8.18 4.10
CA MET A 41 -2.16 -8.96 3.76
C MET A 41 -1.80 -10.44 3.75
N ILE A 42 -2.61 -11.25 4.42
CA ILE A 42 -2.49 -12.71 4.42
C ILE A 42 -3.83 -13.37 4.13
N GLU A 43 -3.77 -14.58 3.60
CA GLU A 43 -4.94 -15.42 3.42
C GLU A 43 -5.10 -16.36 4.61
N VAL A 44 -6.33 -16.44 5.14
CA VAL A 44 -6.66 -17.26 6.31
C VAL A 44 -7.94 -18.05 6.10
N ASP A 45 -7.98 -19.24 6.68
CA ASP A 45 -9.21 -20.02 6.85
C ASP A 45 -9.81 -19.71 8.23
N ILE A 46 -11.03 -19.17 8.26
CA ILE A 46 -11.74 -18.83 9.49
C ILE A 46 -12.25 -20.10 10.15
N TYR A 47 -11.74 -20.44 11.34
CA TYR A 47 -12.10 -21.68 12.04
C TYR A 47 -12.88 -21.47 13.34
N GLU A 48 -12.94 -20.26 13.88
CA GLU A 48 -13.69 -19.92 15.09
C GLU A 48 -14.32 -18.53 14.95
N ALA A 49 -15.50 -18.36 15.55
CA ALA A 49 -16.16 -17.06 15.67
C ALA A 49 -16.60 -16.86 17.12
N GLY A 50 -16.13 -15.78 17.74
CA GLY A 50 -16.61 -15.27 19.01
C GLY A 50 -17.52 -14.06 18.81
N LYS A 51 -18.05 -13.51 19.91
CA LYS A 51 -18.95 -12.35 19.89
C LYS A 51 -18.36 -11.12 19.19
N HIS A 52 -17.05 -10.90 19.31
CA HIS A 52 -16.36 -9.71 18.82
C HIS A 52 -15.12 -10.01 17.97
N PHE A 53 -14.84 -11.29 17.68
CA PHE A 53 -13.65 -11.68 16.92
C PHE A 53 -13.89 -12.94 16.10
N LEU A 54 -13.05 -13.16 15.11
CA LEU A 54 -12.85 -14.42 14.41
C LEU A 54 -11.45 -14.95 14.71
N LYS A 55 -11.20 -16.25 14.58
CA LYS A 55 -9.84 -16.80 14.50
C LYS A 55 -9.57 -17.36 13.12
N GLY A 56 -8.44 -16.97 12.54
CA GLY A 56 -7.98 -17.39 11.23
C GLY A 56 -6.72 -18.25 11.32
N ARG A 57 -6.71 -19.37 10.62
CA ARG A 57 -5.49 -20.16 10.40
C ARG A 57 -4.84 -19.70 9.10
N PRO A 58 -3.55 -19.31 9.09
CA PRO A 58 -2.86 -18.96 7.85
C PRO A 58 -2.85 -20.13 6.88
N VAL A 59 -3.09 -19.86 5.60
CA VAL A 59 -2.92 -20.84 4.52
C VAL A 59 -1.43 -20.99 4.25
N GLU A 60 -0.87 -22.19 4.36
CA GLU A 60 0.59 -22.42 4.33
C GLU A 60 1.25 -21.98 3.01
N ASP A 61 0.57 -22.18 1.87
CA ASP A 61 1.10 -21.83 0.55
C ASP A 61 0.88 -20.36 0.17
N SER A 62 0.10 -19.61 0.96
CA SER A 62 -0.18 -18.20 0.69
C SER A 62 1.01 -17.33 1.12
N LYS A 63 1.61 -16.63 0.15
CA LYS A 63 2.67 -15.66 0.45
C LYS A 63 2.08 -14.36 1.00
N PRO A 64 2.50 -13.91 2.20
CA PRO A 64 2.13 -12.59 2.69
C PRO A 64 2.56 -11.50 1.71
N PHE A 65 1.66 -10.56 1.40
CA PHE A 65 1.95 -9.46 0.48
C PHE A 65 1.71 -8.10 1.12
N THR A 66 2.46 -7.09 0.70
CA THR A 66 2.24 -5.72 1.17
C THR A 66 0.99 -5.15 0.53
N ALA A 67 0.12 -4.50 1.31
CA ALA A 67 -1.12 -3.89 0.81
C ALA A 67 -0.91 -2.69 -0.14
N SER A 68 0.34 -2.28 -0.39
CA SER A 68 0.66 -1.15 -1.26
C SER A 68 0.39 -1.48 -2.73
N ILE A 69 -0.29 -0.57 -3.42
CA ILE A 69 -0.57 -0.65 -4.86
C ILE A 69 0.67 -0.29 -5.69
N ALA A 70 1.62 0.46 -5.11
CA ALA A 70 2.82 0.95 -5.78
C ALA A 70 4.08 0.51 -5.05
N ALA A 71 5.17 0.39 -5.82
CA ALA A 71 6.50 0.30 -5.24
C ALA A 71 6.77 1.52 -4.36
N PRO A 72 7.51 1.36 -3.24
CA PRO A 72 7.94 2.49 -2.44
C PRO A 72 8.63 3.55 -3.31
N LEU A 73 8.31 4.81 -3.09
CA LEU A 73 8.96 5.92 -3.76
C LEU A 73 10.46 5.93 -3.42
N GLN A 74 11.28 6.44 -4.34
CA GLN A 74 12.68 6.63 -4.03
C GLN A 74 12.86 7.64 -2.90
N LYS A 75 13.94 7.52 -2.13
CA LYS A 75 14.21 8.45 -1.02
C LYS A 75 14.27 9.88 -1.56
N GLY A 76 13.36 10.74 -1.07
CA GLY A 76 13.25 12.14 -1.49
C GLY A 76 12.18 12.42 -2.56
N GLU A 77 11.55 11.39 -3.11
CA GLU A 77 10.43 11.52 -4.04
C GLU A 77 9.10 11.68 -3.28
N VAL A 78 8.22 12.55 -3.78
CA VAL A 78 6.89 12.82 -3.20
C VAL A 78 5.79 12.54 -4.22
N SER A 79 4.78 11.77 -3.82
CA SER A 79 3.66 11.31 -4.68
C SER A 79 2.82 12.44 -5.30
N GLY A 80 2.92 13.67 -4.77
CA GLY A 80 1.95 14.74 -4.98
C GLY A 80 2.27 15.79 -6.05
N LEU A 81 3.46 15.81 -6.67
CA LEU A 81 3.84 16.88 -7.60
C LEU A 81 3.87 16.39 -9.05
N LYS A 82 2.80 16.64 -9.81
CA LYS A 82 2.85 16.54 -11.28
C LYS A 82 3.80 17.63 -11.79
N GLN A 83 4.97 17.24 -12.27
CA GLN A 83 5.91 18.16 -12.90
C GLN A 83 5.22 18.86 -14.09
N LYS A 84 5.02 20.17 -13.98
CA LYS A 84 4.43 20.98 -15.07
C LYS A 84 5.29 20.75 -16.31
N GLN A 85 4.69 20.21 -17.37
CA GLN A 85 5.37 20.08 -18.66
C GLN A 85 5.81 21.46 -19.13
N HIS A 86 7.13 21.62 -19.28
CA HIS A 86 7.71 22.84 -19.80
C HIS A 86 7.40 22.88 -21.31
N PHE A 87 6.42 23.69 -21.72
CA PHE A 87 6.22 23.99 -23.14
C PHE A 87 7.32 24.97 -23.57
N PRO A 88 8.12 24.67 -24.60
CA PRO A 88 9.15 25.59 -25.07
C PRO A 88 8.50 26.85 -25.66
N GLN A 89 8.87 28.02 -25.14
CA GLN A 89 8.48 29.30 -25.73
C GLN A 89 9.22 29.48 -27.06
N LYS A 90 8.47 29.67 -28.14
CA LYS A 90 9.01 29.97 -29.47
C LYS A 90 9.53 31.42 -29.47
N GLY A 91 10.84 31.58 -29.56
CA GLY A 91 11.49 32.89 -29.70
C GLY A 91 11.00 33.64 -30.94
N LYS A 92 10.77 34.95 -30.78
CA LYS A 92 10.70 35.92 -31.87
C LYS A 92 11.88 36.87 -31.69
N ASP A 93 13.02 36.50 -32.26
CA ASP A 93 14.07 37.45 -32.59
C ASP A 93 13.90 37.84 -34.05
N SER A 94 13.57 39.10 -34.29
CA SER A 94 13.85 39.76 -35.56
C SER A 94 14.28 41.18 -35.25
N ASN A 95 15.58 41.34 -35.03
CA ASN A 95 16.27 42.60 -35.01
C ASN A 95 17.00 42.72 -36.35
N GLU A 96 16.41 43.42 -37.33
CA GLU A 96 17.14 43.86 -38.52
C GLU A 96 17.19 45.39 -38.51
N SER A 97 18.37 45.89 -38.14
CA SER A 97 18.82 47.22 -38.50
C SER A 97 20.12 47.04 -39.30
N PHE A 98 20.10 47.43 -40.58
CA PHE A 98 21.33 47.65 -41.33
C PHE A 98 21.22 48.97 -42.10
N SER A 99 22.19 49.83 -41.82
CA SER A 99 22.45 51.09 -42.48
C SER A 99 23.42 50.85 -43.65
N GLY A 100 23.32 51.63 -44.72
CA GLY A 100 24.29 51.57 -45.81
C GLY A 100 23.89 52.39 -47.03
N THR A 101 24.49 53.57 -47.15
CA THR A 101 24.51 54.53 -48.26
C THR A 101 24.94 53.92 -49.60
N GLN A 102 24.34 54.42 -50.69
CA GLN A 102 25.04 55.07 -51.82
C GLN A 102 24.08 56.03 -52.51
#